data_AF-Q6BX00-F1
#
_entry.id   AF-Q6BX00-F1
#
_cell.length_a   1.000
_cell.length_b   1.000
_cell.length_c   1.000
_cell.angle_alpha   90.00
_cell.angle_beta   90.00
_cell.angle_gamma   90.00
#
_symmetry.space_group_name_H-M   'P 1'
#
loop_
_entity.id
_entity.type
_entity.pdbx_description
1 polymer ?
#
loop_
_entity_poly.entity_id
_entity_poly.type
_entity_poly.pdbx_seq_one_letter_code
_entity_poly.pdbx_strand_id
1 'polypeptide(L)' 'MSAYQQAGISLNRALALSAKAVRSALKPEFKVAAERRGLTEVKAMKIENGKQGEPKSLDK' A
#
# COMPACT_ATOMS: atom_id res chain seq x y z
N MET A 1 -13.97 4.51 -18.63
CA MET A 1 -13.58 3.95 -17.32
C MET A 1 -12.10 3.61 -17.38
N SER A 2 -11.33 3.94 -16.34
CA SER A 2 -9.93 3.52 -16.29
C SER A 2 -9.84 2.02 -15.99
N ALA A 3 -8.75 1.37 -16.40
CA ALA A 3 -8.54 -0.06 -16.16
C ALA A 3 -8.53 -0.42 -14.65
N TYR A 4 -8.09 0.49 -13.77
CA TYR A 4 -8.08 0.25 -12.33
C TYR A 4 -9.49 0.25 -11.72
N GLN A 5 -10.41 1.06 -12.25
CA GLN A 5 -11.81 1.08 -11.81
C GLN A 5 -12.53 -0.22 -12.18
N GLN A 6 -12.22 -0.77 -13.36
CA GLN A 6 -12.77 -2.05 -13.81
C GLN A 6 -12.22 -3.23 -12.99
N ALA A 7 -10.97 -3.14 -12.53
CA ALA A 7 -10.33 -4.15 -11.70
C ALA A 7 -10.79 -4.13 -10.22
N GLY A 8 -11.74 -3.27 -9.83
CA GLY A 8 -12.18 -3.14 -8.44
C GLY A 8 -11.10 -2.55 -7.51
N ILE A 9 -10.06 -1.94 -8.07
CA ILE A 9 -8.96 -1.35 -7.31
C ILE A 9 -9.39 0.05 -6.87
N SER A 10 -9.32 0.32 -5.58
CA SER A 10 -9.56 1.67 -5.05
C SER A 10 -8.51 2.65 -5.57
N LEU A 11 -8.90 3.92 -5.73
CA LEU A 11 -7.99 4.98 -6.21
C LEU A 11 -6.69 5.04 -5.39
N ASN A 12 -6.79 4.87 -4.07
CA ASN A 12 -5.64 4.86 -3.16
C ASN A 12 -4.66 3.72 -3.50
N ARG A 13 -5.17 2.54 -3.84
CA ARG A 13 -4.34 1.38 -4.20
C ARG A 13 -3.71 1.56 -5.59
N ALA A 14 -4.44 2.12 -6.54
CA ALA A 14 -3.90 2.43 -7.87
C ALA A 14 -2.75 3.45 -7.81
N LEU A 15 -2.93 4.53 -7.05
CA LEU A 15 -1.88 5.54 -6.85
C LEU A 15 -0.66 4.97 -6.11
N ALA A 16 -0.86 4.13 -5.10
CA ALA A 16 0.24 3.48 -4.39
C ALA A 16 1.07 2.55 -5.31
N LEU A 17 0.41 1.82 -6.21
CA LEU A 17 1.09 0.96 -7.21
C LEU A 17 1.88 1.78 -8.22
N SER A 18 1.28 2.84 -8.78
CA SER A 18 1.98 3.76 -9.68
C SER A 18 3.18 4.42 -9.02
N ALA A 19 3.03 4.89 -7.77
CA ALA A 19 4.14 5.46 -7.02
C ALA A 19 5.26 4.46 -6.76
N LYS A 20 4.95 3.18 -6.50
CA LYS A 20 5.95 2.12 -6.38
C LYS A 20 6.75 1.96 -7.69
N ALA A 21 6.06 1.91 -8.83
CA ALA A 21 6.70 1.77 -10.13
C ALA A 21 7.64 2.94 -10.45
N VAL A 22 7.23 4.17 -10.15
CA VAL A 22 8.06 5.37 -10.35
C VAL A 22 9.31 5.33 -9.45
N ARG A 23 9.18 4.90 -8.19
CA ARG A 23 10.33 4.80 -7.28
C ARG A 23 11.34 3.76 -7.72
N SER A 24 10.90 2.63 -8.29
CA SER A 24 11.81 1.62 -8.84
C SER A 24 12.58 2.11 -10.08
N ALA A 25 12.04 3.09 -10.80
CA ALA A 25 12.64 3.66 -12.00
C ALA A 25 13.62 4.82 -11.71
N LEU A 26 13.74 5.27 -10.45
CA LEU A 26 14.68 6.33 -10.08
C LEU A 26 16.13 5.86 -10.15
N LYS A 27 17.03 6.82 -10.40
CA LYS A 27 18.48 6.62 -10.28
C LYS A 27 18.84 6.10 -8.88
N PRO A 28 19.88 5.26 -8.74
CA PRO A 28 20.23 4.60 -7.48
C PRO A 28 20.49 5.58 -6.33
N GLU A 29 21.03 6.77 -6.62
CA GLU A 29 21.31 7.83 -5.65
C GLU A 29 20.04 8.30 -4.90
N PHE A 30 18.90 8.39 -5.60
CA PHE A 30 17.63 8.84 -5.01
C PHE A 30 16.73 7.70 -4.56
N LYS A 31 17.05 6.47 -5.00
CA LYS A 31 16.25 5.28 -4.77
C LYS A 31 16.20 4.90 -3.28
N VAL A 32 17.33 4.98 -2.58
CA VAL A 32 17.45 4.61 -1.16
C VAL A 32 16.51 5.42 -0.27
N ALA A 33 16.44 6.75 -0.48
CA ALA A 33 15.54 7.61 0.28
C ALA A 33 14.06 7.40 -0.09
N ALA A 34 13.78 7.07 -1.36
CA ALA A 34 12.44 6.88 -1.88
C ALA A 34 11.82 5.53 -1.45
N GLU A 35 12.61 4.47 -1.35
CA GLU A 35 12.16 3.12 -0.98
C GLU A 35 11.61 3.04 0.45
N ARG A 36 12.17 3.83 1.37
CA ARG A 36 11.69 3.93 2.77
C ARG A 36 10.21 4.33 2.87
N ARG A 37 9.68 5.07 1.88
CA ARG A 37 8.27 5.51 1.84
C ARG A 37 7.29 4.41 1.44
N GLY A 38 7.79 3.26 0.97
CA GLY A 38 6.97 2.13 0.51
C GLY A 38 6.85 1.00 1.53
N LEU A 39 7.55 1.08 2.66
CA LEU A 39 7.53 0.09 3.73
C LEU A 39 6.45 0.48 4.74
N THR A 40 5.41 -0.35 4.87
CA THR A 40 4.31 -0.13 5.81
C THR A 40 3.95 -1.44 6.50
N GLU A 41 4.68 -1.78 7.56
CA GLU A 41 4.40 -2.94 8.42
C GLU A 41 3.35 -2.55 9.47
N VAL A 42 2.12 -2.35 9.03
CA VAL A 42 1.00 -2.01 9.92
C VAL A 42 0.19 -3.27 10.19
N LYS A 43 -0.38 -3.41 11.39
CA LYS A 43 -1.36 -4.45 11.70
C LYS A 43 -2.71 -3.80 11.95
N ALA A 44 -3.74 -4.25 11.25
CA ALA A 44 -5.12 -3.82 11.50
C ALA A 44 -5.85 -4.86 12.35
N MET A 45 -6.50 -4.38 13.41
CA MET A 45 -7.42 -5.16 14.23
C MET A 45 -8.83 -4.64 13.98
N LYS A 46 -9.73 -5.51 13.53
CA LYS A 46 -11.15 -5.17 13.45
C LYS A 46 -11.76 -5.42 14.82
N ILE A 47 -12.39 -4.40 15.40
CA ILE A 47 -13.10 -4.51 16.67
C ILE A 47 -14.58 -4.63 16.33
N GLU A 48 -15.22 -5.73 16.71
CA GLU A 48 -16.66 -5.94 16.56
C GLU A 48 -17.26 -6.29 17.92
N ASN A 49 -18.36 -5.62 18.30
CA ASN A 49 -19.08 -5.83 19.57
C ASN A 49 -18.22 -5.72 20.85
N GLY A 50 -17.20 -4.86 20.83
CA GLY A 50 -16.34 -4.61 22.01
C GLY A 50 -15.29 -5.68 22.29
N LYS A 51 -15.18 -6.72 21.45
CA LYS A 51 -14.09 -7.70 21.50
C LYS A 51 -13.09 -7.41 20.37
N GLN A 52 -11.80 -7.36 20.71
CA GLN A 52 -10.73 -7.24 19.71
C GLN A 52 -10.69 -8.54 18.88
N GLY A 53 -10.94 -8.43 17.57
CA GLY A 53 -10.76 -9.53 16.64
C GLY A 53 -9.28 -9.81 16.36
N GLU A 54 -8.99 -10.91 15.66
CA GLU A 54 -7.61 -11.31 15.38
C GLU A 54 -6.83 -10.22 14.61
N PRO A 55 -5.58 -9.91 15.03
CA PRO A 55 -4.74 -8.94 14.33
C PRO A 55 -4.37 -9.47 12.95
N LYS A 56 -4.89 -8.82 11.90
CA LYS A 56 -4.47 -9.08 10.53
C LYS A 56 -3.32 -8.14 10.19
N SER A 57 -2.19 -8.70 9.78
CA SER A 57 -1.12 -7.87 9.19
C SER A 57 -1.66 -7.22 7.93
N LEU A 58 -1.42 -5.91 7.78
CA LEU A 58 -1.65 -5.16 6.55
C LEU A 58 -0.46 -5.27 5.60
N ASP A 59 0.46 -6.20 5.85
CA ASP A 59 1.48 -6.59 4.89
C ASP A 59 0.85 -7.47 3.82
N LYS A 60 0.56 -6.80 2.69
CA LYS A 60 0.16 -7.31 1.37
C LYS A 60 -0.64 -8.60 1.30
#